data_AF-A0A4Q3WAQ5-F1
#
_entry.id   AF-A0A4Q3WAQ5-F1
#
_cell.length_a   1.000
_cell.length_b   1.000
_cell.length_c   1.000
_cell.angle_alpha   90.00
_cell.angle_beta   90.00
_cell.angle_gamma   90.00
#
_symmetry.space_group_name_H-M   'P 1'
#
loop_
_entity.id
_entity.type
_entity.pdbx_description
1 polymer ?
#
loop_
_entity_poly.entity_id
_entity_poly.type
_entity_poly.pdbx_seq_one_letter_code
_entity_poly.pdbx_strand_id
1 'polypeptide(L)'
;MADLDSLEKRVKPLEKKANSGEKEAKETLALMMKAVVLLREGKPARRADLAPEERGPYSQLGLMTAKPVLYVCNVEEGSAATGNAISAKVEAMAKAEGARSVVISAKIE
;
A
#
# COMPACT_ATOMS: atom_id res chain seq x y z
N MET A 1 -3.27 1.03 11.48
CA MET A 1 -4.06 2.27 11.56
C MET A 1 -3.27 3.56 11.31
N ALA A 2 -1.93 3.57 11.44
CA ALA A 2 -1.12 4.79 11.31
C ALA A 2 -1.39 5.67 10.07
N ASP A 3 -1.49 5.08 8.87
CA ASP A 3 -1.79 5.85 7.66
C ASP A 3 -3.21 6.45 7.67
N LEU A 4 -4.20 5.70 8.18
CA LEU A 4 -5.58 6.19 8.30
C LEU A 4 -5.64 7.34 9.30
N ASP A 5 -5.05 7.19 10.47
CA ASP A 5 -5.01 8.22 11.50
C ASP A 5 -4.28 9.49 11.01
N SER A 6 -3.20 9.31 10.24
CA SER A 6 -2.46 10.41 9.61
C SER A 6 -3.32 11.16 8.59
N LEU A 7 -4.02 10.42 7.72
CA LEU A 7 -4.90 11.01 6.70
C LEU A 7 -6.10 11.72 7.32
N GLU A 8 -6.78 11.13 8.30
CA GLU A 8 -7.95 11.77 8.93
C GLU A 8 -7.60 13.09 9.64
N LYS A 9 -6.38 13.21 10.19
CA LYS A 9 -5.87 14.47 10.73
C LYS A 9 -5.59 15.52 9.65
N ARG A 10 -5.11 15.10 8.47
CA ARG A 10 -4.76 15.98 7.34
C ARG A 10 -5.99 16.40 6.52
N VAL A 11 -7.00 15.54 6.39
CA VAL A 11 -8.22 15.77 5.60
C VAL A 11 -9.02 16.96 6.16
N LYS A 12 -9.28 17.00 7.48
CA LYS A 12 -10.11 18.05 8.11
C LYS A 12 -9.69 19.50 7.77
N PRO A 13 -8.42 19.91 7.91
CA PRO A 13 -8.01 21.26 7.50
C PRO A 13 -7.98 21.45 5.98
N LEU A 14 -7.75 20.38 5.21
CA LEU A 14 -7.69 20.42 3.75
C LEU A 14 -9.08 20.59 3.13
N GLU A 15 -10.12 19.97 3.70
CA GLU A 15 -11.52 20.16 3.30
C GLU A 15 -11.94 21.63 3.37
N LYS A 16 -11.51 22.36 4.41
CA LYS A 16 -11.80 23.79 4.54
C LYS A 16 -11.18 24.60 3.40
N LYS A 17 -9.92 24.33 3.08
CA LYS A 17 -9.18 24.98 1.98
C LYS A 17 -9.75 24.63 0.60
N ALA A 18 -10.12 23.36 0.41
CA ALA A 18 -10.77 22.90 -0.80
C ALA A 18 -12.12 23.61 -1.02
N ASN A 19 -12.91 23.77 0.05
CA ASN A 19 -14.18 24.49 0.00
C ASN A 19 -14.03 26.00 -0.25
N SER A 20 -12.90 26.62 0.14
CA SER A 20 -12.60 28.01 -0.22
C SER A 20 -12.13 28.22 -1.66
N GLY A 21 -12.05 27.15 -2.46
CA GLY A 21 -11.75 27.23 -3.89
C GLY A 21 -10.28 27.00 -4.26
N GLU A 22 -9.42 26.65 -3.30
CA GLU A 22 -8.01 26.34 -3.58
C GLU A 22 -7.92 25.04 -4.39
N LYS A 23 -7.48 25.14 -5.65
CA LYS A 23 -7.48 24.03 -6.60
C LYS A 23 -6.58 22.87 -6.14
N GLU A 24 -5.36 23.19 -5.71
CA GLU A 24 -4.39 22.20 -5.22
C GLU A 24 -4.91 21.45 -3.98
N ALA A 25 -5.64 22.14 -3.09
CA ALA A 25 -6.28 21.52 -1.94
C ALA A 25 -7.37 20.53 -2.35
N LYS A 26 -8.18 20.85 -3.38
CA LYS A 26 -9.19 19.93 -3.93
C LYS A 26 -8.56 18.68 -4.53
N GLU A 27 -7.50 18.84 -5.33
CA GLU A 27 -6.79 17.74 -5.96
C GLU A 27 -6.14 16.82 -4.92
N THR A 28 -5.44 17.39 -3.95
CA THR A 28 -4.82 16.64 -2.85
C THR A 28 -5.86 15.91 -2.01
N LEU A 29 -6.99 16.57 -1.72
CA LEU A 29 -8.08 15.96 -0.96
C LEU A 29 -8.68 14.76 -1.70
N ALA A 30 -8.90 14.86 -3.01
CA ALA A 30 -9.40 13.76 -3.82
C ALA A 30 -8.48 12.52 -3.73
N LEU A 31 -7.16 12.73 -3.82
CA LEU A 31 -6.17 11.66 -3.68
C LEU A 31 -6.16 11.05 -2.27
N MET A 32 -6.24 11.86 -1.23
CA MET A 32 -6.35 11.39 0.15
C MET A 32 -7.60 10.53 0.35
N MET A 33 -8.73 10.93 -0.23
CA MET A 33 -9.99 10.19 -0.10
C MET A 33 -9.92 8.81 -0.76
N LYS A 34 -9.22 8.67 -1.91
CA LYS A 34 -8.96 7.35 -2.52
C LYS A 34 -8.24 6.40 -1.55
N ALA A 35 -7.27 6.90 -0.78
CA ALA A 35 -6.57 6.12 0.23
C ALA A 35 -7.43 5.82 1.46
N VAL A 36 -8.19 6.80 1.96
CA VAL A 36 -9.05 6.66 3.16
C VAL A 36 -10.10 5.56 2.97
N VAL A 37 -10.74 5.50 1.80
CA VAL A 37 -11.75 4.47 1.48
C VAL A 37 -11.15 3.07 1.62
N LEU A 38 -9.99 2.82 1.00
CA LEU A 38 -9.31 1.53 1.08
C LEU A 38 -8.90 1.19 2.53
N LEU A 39 -8.30 2.15 3.23
CA LEU A 39 -7.80 1.93 4.58
C LEU A 39 -8.91 1.62 5.59
N ARG A 40 -10.11 2.19 5.41
CA ARG A 40 -11.29 1.87 6.22
C ARG A 40 -11.82 0.45 5.96
N GLU A 41 -11.65 -0.06 4.75
CA GLU A 41 -11.95 -1.44 4.39
C GLU A 41 -10.83 -2.43 4.78
N GLY A 42 -9.78 -1.95 5.48
CA GLY A 42 -8.62 -2.77 5.83
C GLY A 42 -7.70 -3.08 4.65
N LYS A 43 -7.90 -2.43 3.50
CA LYS A 43 -7.07 -2.60 2.29
C LYS A 43 -5.91 -1.59 2.32
N PRO A 44 -4.70 -1.99 1.86
CA PRO A 44 -3.56 -1.09 1.84
C PRO A 44 -3.73 0.00 0.76
N ALA A 45 -3.19 1.19 1.02
CA ALA A 45 -3.27 2.34 0.11
C ALA A 45 -2.68 2.06 -1.30
N ARG A 46 -1.73 1.11 -1.43
CA ARG A 46 -1.16 0.71 -2.72
C ARG A 46 -2.18 0.16 -3.73
N ARG A 47 -3.39 -0.19 -3.29
CA ARG A 47 -4.50 -0.64 -4.16
C ARG A 47 -5.34 0.51 -4.74
N ALA A 48 -4.97 1.76 -4.50
CA ALA A 48 -5.67 2.91 -5.06
C ALA A 48 -5.63 2.87 -6.59
N ASP A 49 -6.79 3.08 -7.21
CA ASP A 49 -6.88 3.27 -8.66
C ASP A 49 -6.47 4.70 -9.01
N LEU A 50 -5.34 4.82 -9.69
CA LEU A 50 -4.65 6.07 -9.95
C LEU A 50 -4.36 6.21 -11.44
N ALA A 51 -4.82 7.32 -12.01
CA ALA A 51 -4.39 7.76 -13.32
C ALA A 51 -2.87 8.03 -13.32
N PRO A 52 -2.19 7.93 -14.48
CA PRO A 52 -0.75 8.15 -14.58
C PRO A 52 -0.26 9.45 -13.92
N GLU A 53 -1.01 10.54 -14.09
CA GLU A 53 -0.74 11.87 -13.54
C GLU A 53 -0.91 11.95 -12.01
N GLU A 54 -1.72 11.07 -11.42
CA GLU A 54 -1.99 11.06 -9.98
C GLU A 54 -0.88 10.35 -9.19
N ARG A 55 -0.10 9.48 -9.82
CA ARG A 55 0.89 8.62 -9.13
C ARG A 55 1.98 9.42 -8.41
N GLY A 56 2.48 10.49 -9.04
CA GLY A 56 3.50 11.36 -8.44
C GLY A 56 2.98 12.05 -7.17
N PRO A 57 1.90 12.86 -7.27
CA PRO A 57 1.27 13.49 -6.12
C PRO A 57 0.83 12.50 -5.04
N TYR A 58 0.31 11.32 -5.42
CA TYR A 58 -0.09 10.29 -4.47
C TYR A 58 1.10 9.73 -3.67
N SER A 59 2.24 9.50 -4.32
CA SER A 59 3.48 9.06 -3.64
C SER A 59 3.96 10.09 -2.60
N GLN A 60 3.79 11.39 -2.89
CA GLN A 60 4.14 12.48 -1.98
C GLN A 60 3.26 12.54 -0.72
N LEU A 61 2.15 11.78 -0.66
CA LEU A 61 1.38 11.64 0.58
C LEU A 61 2.16 10.93 1.69
N GLY A 62 3.22 10.18 1.35
CA GLY A 62 4.13 9.55 2.32
C GLY A 62 3.51 8.37 3.08
N LEU A 63 2.49 7.72 2.51
CA LEU A 63 1.77 6.62 3.16
C LEU A 63 2.61 5.35 3.15
N MET A 64 2.74 4.69 4.30
CA MET A 64 3.53 3.46 4.42
C MET A 64 2.91 2.31 3.61
N THR A 65 1.58 2.20 3.64
CA THR A 65 0.81 1.18 2.94
C THR A 65 0.67 1.43 1.44
N ALA A 66 1.08 2.61 0.94
CA ALA A 66 1.17 2.90 -0.49
C ALA A 66 2.45 2.33 -1.13
N LYS A 67 3.48 2.04 -0.33
CA LYS A 67 4.74 1.51 -0.82
C LYS A 67 4.56 0.09 -1.41
N PRO A 68 5.33 -0.26 -2.45
CA PRO A 68 5.38 -1.63 -2.95
C PRO A 68 5.89 -2.58 -1.87
N VAL A 69 5.41 -3.82 -1.90
CA VAL A 69 5.81 -4.86 -0.95
C VAL A 69 6.31 -6.10 -1.68
N LEU A 70 7.29 -6.75 -1.05
CA LEU A 70 7.83 -8.04 -1.44
C LEU A 70 7.65 -8.99 -0.26
N TYR A 71 6.95 -10.10 -0.47
CA TYR A 71 6.80 -11.14 0.54
C TYR A 71 8.02 -12.05 0.51
N VAL A 72 8.76 -12.11 1.61
CA VAL A 72 9.94 -12.98 1.73
C VAL A 72 9.55 -14.19 2.58
N CYS A 73 9.48 -15.35 1.96
CA CYS A 73 9.16 -16.62 2.59
C CYS A 73 10.44 -17.29 3.07
N ASN A 74 10.76 -17.14 4.35
CA ASN A 74 11.86 -17.85 4.97
C ASN A 74 11.45 -19.29 5.29
N VAL A 75 12.10 -20.26 4.65
CA VAL A 75 11.80 -21.70 4.77
C VAL A 75 13.02 -22.48 5.24
N GLU A 76 12.81 -23.72 5.63
CA GLU A 76 13.86 -24.69 5.89
C GLU A 76 14.74 -24.95 4.66
N GLU A 77 16.00 -25.31 4.88
CA GLU A 77 17.02 -25.45 3.83
C GLU A 77 16.63 -26.41 2.70
N GLY A 78 16.02 -27.55 3.02
CA GLY A 78 15.54 -28.51 2.02
C GLY A 78 14.44 -27.99 1.10
N SER A 79 13.81 -26.87 1.47
CA SER A 79 12.74 -26.22 0.71
C SER A 79 13.19 -24.89 0.09
N ALA A 80 14.45 -24.49 0.23
CA ALA A 80 14.93 -23.19 -0.25
C ALA A 80 14.79 -23.02 -1.77
N ALA A 81 14.96 -24.11 -2.54
CA ALA A 81 14.88 -24.09 -4.00
C ALA A 81 13.44 -24.13 -4.54
N THR A 82 12.53 -24.84 -3.86
CA THR A 82 11.19 -25.14 -4.39
C THR A 82 10.05 -24.56 -3.54
N GLY A 83 10.35 -24.05 -2.36
CA GLY A 83 9.36 -23.69 -1.35
C GLY A 83 8.67 -24.90 -0.73
N ASN A 84 7.66 -24.61 0.09
CA ASN A 84 6.81 -25.58 0.76
C ASN A 84 5.32 -25.18 0.65
N ALA A 85 4.43 -25.96 1.28
CA ALA A 85 2.99 -25.72 1.21
C ALA A 85 2.57 -24.34 1.77
N ILE A 86 3.35 -23.76 2.67
CA ILE A 86 3.07 -22.43 3.24
C ILE A 86 3.54 -21.34 2.28
N SER A 87 4.75 -21.45 1.70
CA SER A 87 5.23 -20.47 0.72
C SER A 87 4.36 -20.42 -0.53
N ALA A 88 3.79 -21.54 -0.96
CA ALA A 88 2.82 -21.58 -2.07
C ALA A 88 1.54 -20.78 -1.75
N LYS A 89 1.05 -20.85 -0.50
CA LYS A 89 -0.10 -20.05 -0.06
C LYS A 89 0.24 -18.56 0.00
N VAL A 90 1.45 -18.22 0.43
CA VAL A 90 1.93 -16.82 0.45
C VAL A 90 2.07 -16.28 -0.98
N GLU A 91 2.58 -17.06 -1.92
CA GLU A 91 2.64 -16.66 -3.33
C GLU A 91 1.24 -16.38 -3.91
N ALA A 92 0.28 -17.27 -3.65
CA ALA A 92 -1.10 -17.07 -4.09
C ALA A 92 -1.72 -15.80 -3.50
N MET A 93 -1.49 -15.54 -2.21
CA MET A 93 -1.92 -14.31 -1.54
C MET A 93 -1.24 -13.08 -2.17
N ALA A 94 0.09 -13.08 -2.29
CA ALA A 94 0.85 -11.98 -2.86
C ALA A 94 0.36 -11.63 -4.27
N LYS A 95 0.11 -12.65 -5.11
CA LYS A 95 -0.44 -12.47 -6.46
C LYS A 95 -1.85 -11.84 -6.43
N ALA A 96 -2.72 -12.29 -5.52
CA ALA A 96 -4.05 -11.70 -5.34
C ALA A 96 -3.98 -10.24 -4.85
N GLU A 97 -2.88 -9.86 -4.16
CA GLU A 97 -2.62 -8.49 -3.73
C GLU A 97 -1.88 -7.62 -4.76
N GLY A 98 -1.46 -8.19 -5.89
CA GLY A 98 -0.60 -7.51 -6.88
C GLY A 98 0.85 -7.33 -6.42
N ALA A 99 1.28 -8.08 -5.40
CA ALA A 99 2.64 -8.10 -4.87
C ALA A 99 3.46 -9.27 -5.42
N ARG A 100 4.78 -9.21 -5.22
CA ARG A 100 5.69 -10.31 -5.53
C ARG A 100 6.04 -11.08 -4.26
N SER A 101 6.46 -12.34 -4.42
CA SER A 101 7.03 -13.15 -3.36
C SER A 101 8.34 -13.80 -3.79
N VAL A 102 9.22 -14.06 -2.83
CA VAL A 102 10.47 -14.84 -2.99
C VAL A 102 10.59 -15.84 -1.85
N VAL A 103 11.25 -16.97 -2.11
CA VAL A 103 11.57 -17.99 -1.10
C VAL A 103 13.06 -17.91 -0.81
N ILE A 104 13.42 -17.88 0.48
CA ILE A 104 14.81 -17.88 0.96
C ILE A 104 14.96 -18.85 2.13
N SER A 105 16.19 -19.22 2.46
CA SER A 105 16.53 -19.90 3.72
C SER A 105 17.64 -19.11 4.38
N ALA A 106 17.30 -18.36 5.43
CA ALA A 106 18.24 -17.52 6.16
C ALA A 106 19.33 -18.31 6.91
N LYS A 107 19.26 -19.65 6.92
CA LYS A 107 20.29 -20.53 7.50
C LYS A 107 21.37 -20.92 6.48
N ILE A 108 21.09 -20.77 5.19
CA ILE A 108 22.04 -20.99 4.09
C ILE A 108 22.71 -19.66 3.68
N GLU A 109 22.03 -18.52 3.88
CA GLU A 109 22.57 -17.17 3.59
C GLU A 109 23.70 -16.72 4.54
#